data_AF-A0A929YMM7-F1
#
_entry.id   AF-A0A929YMM7-F1
#
_cell.length_a   1.000
_cell.length_b   1.000
_cell.length_c   1.000
_cell.angle_alpha   90.00
_cell.angle_beta   90.00
_cell.angle_gamma   90.00
#
_symmetry.space_group_name_H-M   'P 1'
#
loop_
_entity.id
_entity.type
_entity.pdbx_description
1 polymer ?
#
loop_
_entity_poly.entity_id
_entity_poly.type
_entity_poly.pdbx_seq_one_letter_code
_entity_poly.pdbx_strand_id
1 'polypeptide(L)'
;MYELVVIAVTSSLISNVVLSQFLGLCPFLGVSRKVDTAFGMGMALTFVLTIASLVCACLYQFVILPLDLEYLNTIIFILVIAMLVQFVEMVLKKFMPALYQALGIYLPLITTNCAVLGVAINNVSAGFKDHFVLKSTVTGLFTAIGFTIAIVLMAGIRENIIEGNDRI
;
A
#
# COMPACT_ATOMS: atom_id res chain seq x y z
N MET A 1 5.89 18.57 15.78
CA MET A 1 6.93 18.01 14.87
C MET A 1 7.48 16.68 15.37
N TYR A 2 7.83 16.52 16.65
CA TYR A 2 8.26 15.22 17.22
C TYR A 2 7.20 14.11 17.06
N GLU A 3 5.91 14.42 17.23
CA GLU A 3 4.78 13.51 16.97
C GLU A 3 4.82 12.91 15.55
N LEU A 4 5.02 13.73 14.52
CA LEU A 4 5.04 13.28 13.12
C LEU A 4 6.21 12.34 12.83
N VAL A 5 7.36 12.58 13.45
CA VAL A 5 8.55 11.72 13.32
C VAL A 5 8.34 10.39 14.06
N VAL A 6 7.71 10.41 15.24
CA VAL A 6 7.36 9.19 15.99
C VAL A 6 6.33 8.37 15.22
N ILE A 7 5.34 8.99 14.59
CA ILE A 7 4.33 8.29 13.77
C ILE A 7 4.92 7.74 12.47
N ALA A 8 5.85 8.48 11.85
CA ALA A 8 6.59 8.03 10.67
C ALA A 8 7.43 6.78 10.97
N VAL A 9 8.23 6.83 12.03
CA VAL A 9 9.08 5.70 12.45
C VAL A 9 8.25 4.54 12.99
N THR A 10 7.19 4.82 13.74
CA THR A 10 6.30 3.79 14.28
C THR A 10 5.52 3.09 13.17
N SER A 11 4.98 3.84 12.19
CA SER A 11 4.22 3.24 11.08
C SER A 11 5.09 2.54 10.05
N SER A 12 6.36 2.93 9.91
CA SER A 12 7.29 2.27 8.98
C SER A 12 7.96 1.03 9.58
N LEU A 13 8.28 1.03 10.88
CA LEU A 13 9.12 -0.03 11.51
C LEU A 13 8.45 -0.77 12.68
N ILE A 14 7.72 -0.09 13.56
CA ILE A 14 7.25 -0.68 14.84
C ILE A 14 5.85 -1.32 14.71
N SER A 15 4.94 -0.71 13.96
CA SER A 15 3.59 -1.19 13.65
C SER A 15 3.49 -1.53 12.16
N ASN A 16 4.53 -2.17 11.62
CA ASN A 16 4.60 -2.53 10.22
C ASN A 16 3.44 -3.48 9.87
N VAL A 17 2.63 -3.10 8.89
CA VAL A 17 1.44 -3.83 8.44
C VAL A 17 1.78 -5.25 7.99
N VAL A 18 3.01 -5.48 7.53
CA VAL A 18 3.51 -6.79 7.11
C VAL A 18 4.06 -7.64 8.26
N LEU A 19 4.87 -7.08 9.17
CA LEU A 19 5.53 -7.84 10.25
C LEU A 19 4.67 -8.00 11.53
N SER A 20 3.81 -7.03 11.84
CA SER A 20 3.04 -7.01 13.09
C SER A 20 1.56 -7.34 12.87
N GLN A 21 1.00 -7.02 11.69
CA GLN A 21 -0.43 -7.21 11.39
C GLN A 21 -0.71 -8.30 10.35
N PHE A 22 0.32 -8.88 9.71
CA PHE A 22 0.19 -9.91 8.67
C PHE A 22 -0.72 -9.54 7.48
N LEU A 23 -0.79 -8.25 7.14
CA LEU A 23 -1.57 -7.75 6.01
C LEU A 23 -0.70 -7.64 4.74
N GLY A 24 -1.29 -7.93 3.58
CA GLY A 24 -0.63 -7.79 2.28
C GLY A 24 0.22 -8.98 1.84
N LEU A 25 -0.06 -10.18 2.36
CA LEU A 25 0.68 -11.40 2.02
C LEU A 25 0.47 -11.87 0.57
N CYS A 26 -0.68 -11.57 -0.04
CA CYS A 26 -1.02 -11.98 -1.40
C CYS A 26 0.00 -11.49 -2.45
N PRO A 27 0.30 -10.18 -2.54
CA PRO A 27 1.36 -9.69 -3.44
C PRO A 27 2.77 -10.07 -2.96
N PHE A 28 2.98 -10.19 -1.65
CA PHE A 28 4.27 -10.51 -1.06
C PHE A 28 4.78 -11.90 -1.48
N LEU A 29 3.91 -12.92 -1.48
CA LEU A 29 4.28 -14.27 -1.90
C LEU A 29 4.31 -14.44 -3.42
N GLY A 30 3.49 -13.69 -4.16
CA GLY A 30 3.36 -13.81 -5.61
C GLY A 30 4.52 -13.22 -6.41
N VAL A 31 5.07 -12.08 -5.97
CA VAL A 31 6.01 -11.27 -6.79
C VAL A 31 7.42 -11.21 -6.22
N SER A 32 7.70 -11.88 -5.09
CA SER A 32 9.02 -11.90 -4.43
C SER A 32 10.07 -12.81 -5.09
N ARG A 33 9.94 -13.18 -6.38
CA ARG A 33 10.93 -14.04 -7.07
C ARG A 33 12.13 -13.28 -7.63
N LYS A 34 11.93 -12.05 -8.07
CA LYS A 34 12.97 -11.18 -8.62
C LYS A 34 12.91 -9.81 -7.95
N VAL A 35 14.06 -9.23 -7.65
CA VAL A 35 14.16 -7.91 -7.03
C VAL A 35 13.57 -6.83 -7.94
N ASP A 36 13.79 -6.91 -9.25
CA ASP A 36 13.26 -5.93 -10.22
C ASP A 36 11.73 -5.88 -10.21
N THR A 37 11.07 -7.05 -10.19
CA THR A 37 9.60 -7.12 -10.17
C THR A 37 9.03 -6.72 -8.82
N ALA A 38 9.69 -7.10 -7.72
CA ALA A 38 9.29 -6.74 -6.37
C ALA A 38 9.39 -5.24 -6.12
N PHE A 39 10.46 -4.60 -6.61
CA PHE A 39 10.65 -3.15 -6.52
C PHE A 39 9.59 -2.38 -7.32
N GLY A 40 9.32 -2.80 -8.56
CA GLY A 40 8.27 -2.19 -9.38
C GLY A 40 6.88 -2.30 -8.75
N MET A 41 6.55 -3.45 -8.14
CA MET A 41 5.28 -3.63 -7.43
C MET A 41 5.20 -2.77 -6.16
N GLY A 42 6.28 -2.71 -5.37
CA GLY A 42 6.36 -1.88 -4.16
C GLY A 42 6.19 -0.40 -4.47
N MET A 43 6.87 0.12 -5.51
CA MET A 43 6.70 1.50 -5.94
C MET A 43 5.27 1.81 -6.39
N ALA A 44 4.64 0.94 -7.18
CA ALA A 44 3.25 1.11 -7.60
C ALA A 44 2.30 1.16 -6.37
N LEU A 45 2.52 0.29 -5.38
CA LEU A 45 1.77 0.29 -4.14
C LEU A 45 1.99 1.55 -3.31
N THR A 46 3.21 2.10 -3.25
CA THR A 46 3.47 3.36 -2.55
C THR A 46 2.71 4.54 -3.11
N PHE A 47 2.64 4.62 -4.44
CA PHE A 47 1.91 5.67 -5.12
C PHE A 47 0.39 5.56 -4.86
N VAL A 48 -0.18 4.37 -5.06
CA VAL A 48 -1.61 4.12 -4.82
C VAL A 48 -1.98 4.35 -3.36
N LEU A 49 -1.18 3.84 -2.41
CA LEU A 49 -1.51 3.91 -0.99
C LEU A 49 -1.47 5.35 -0.46
N THR A 50 -0.50 6.15 -0.92
CA THR A 50 -0.38 7.56 -0.52
C THR A 50 -1.59 8.36 -0.99
N ILE A 51 -1.97 8.21 -2.26
CA ILE A 51 -3.12 8.93 -2.84
C ILE A 51 -4.43 8.43 -2.24
N ALA A 52 -4.60 7.11 -2.10
CA ALA A 52 -5.78 6.53 -1.49
C ALA A 52 -5.96 7.01 -0.04
N SER A 53 -4.89 7.06 0.75
CA SER A 53 -4.94 7.54 2.14
C SER A 53 -5.36 9.01 2.24
N LEU A 54 -4.93 9.84 1.29
CA LEU A 54 -5.35 11.24 1.20
C LEU A 54 -6.83 11.36 0.82
N VAL A 55 -7.24 10.66 -0.25
CA VAL A 55 -8.62 10.74 -0.79
C VAL A 55 -9.63 10.15 0.19
N CYS A 56 -9.35 8.99 0.79
CA CYS A 56 -10.20 8.37 1.80
C CYS A 56 -10.32 9.26 3.05
N ALA A 57 -9.25 9.95 3.46
CA ALA A 57 -9.32 10.89 4.56
C ALA A 57 -10.21 12.10 4.24
N CYS A 58 -10.07 12.70 3.06
CA CYS A 58 -10.96 13.77 2.62
C CYS A 58 -12.42 13.29 2.55
N LEU A 59 -12.68 12.12 1.96
CA LEU A 59 -14.04 11.58 1.85
C LEU A 59 -14.66 11.33 3.23
N TYR A 60 -13.90 10.76 4.16
CA TYR A 60 -14.41 10.48 5.50
C TYR A 60 -14.86 11.76 6.23
N GLN A 61 -14.05 12.81 6.16
CA GLN A 61 -14.33 14.07 6.84
C GLN A 61 -15.45 14.88 6.17
N PHE A 62 -15.53 14.90 4.84
CA PHE A 62 -16.49 15.73 4.11
C PHE A 62 -17.83 15.06 3.81
N VAL A 63 -17.87 13.72 3.75
CA VAL A 63 -19.07 12.99 3.30
C VAL A 63 -19.59 12.04 4.36
N ILE A 64 -18.74 11.23 4.98
CA ILE A 64 -19.21 10.19 5.90
C ILE A 64 -19.61 10.76 7.26
N LEU A 65 -18.82 11.65 7.85
CA LEU A 65 -19.15 12.31 9.13
C LEU A 65 -20.49 13.06 9.13
N PRO A 66 -20.80 13.93 8.14
CA PRO A 66 -22.06 14.69 8.17
C PRO A 66 -23.30 13.86 7.85
N LEU A 67 -23.12 12.66 7.28
CA LEU A 67 -24.22 11.80 6.86
C LEU A 67 -24.42 10.59 7.79
N ASP A 68 -23.60 10.44 8.83
CA ASP A 68 -23.64 9.35 9.84
C ASP A 68 -23.59 7.94 9.22
N LEU A 69 -22.95 7.81 8.04
CA LEU A 69 -22.90 6.56 7.26
C LEU A 69 -21.66 5.71 7.58
N GLU A 70 -21.30 5.57 8.86
CA GLU A 70 -20.08 4.87 9.26
C GLU A 70 -20.04 3.40 8.82
N TYR A 71 -21.21 2.76 8.70
CA TYR A 71 -21.34 1.37 8.26
C TYR A 71 -20.92 1.15 6.78
N LEU A 72 -20.94 2.19 5.94
CA LEU A 72 -20.64 2.07 4.50
C LEU A 72 -19.18 2.36 4.13
N ASN A 73 -18.34 2.73 5.09
CA ASN A 73 -16.94 3.13 4.89
C ASN A 73 -16.13 2.12 4.06
N THR A 74 -16.20 0.84 4.41
CA THR A 74 -15.44 -0.22 3.74
C THR A 74 -15.77 -0.31 2.24
N ILE A 75 -17.05 -0.23 1.88
CA ILE A 75 -17.50 -0.34 0.48
C ILE A 75 -17.03 0.89 -0.31
N ILE A 76 -17.15 2.08 0.28
CA ILE A 76 -16.72 3.34 -0.34
C ILE A 76 -15.20 3.32 -0.58
N PHE A 77 -14.41 2.87 0.41
CA PHE A 77 -12.95 2.82 0.27
C PHE A 77 -12.51 1.82 -0.81
N ILE A 78 -13.13 0.64 -0.89
CA ILE A 78 -12.84 -0.33 -1.96
C ILE A 78 -13.11 0.30 -3.33
N LEU A 79 -14.23 1.03 -3.48
CA LEU A 79 -14.60 1.66 -4.75
C LEU A 79 -13.61 2.77 -5.16
N VAL A 80 -13.17 3.60 -4.21
CA VAL A 80 -12.15 4.64 -4.43
C VAL A 80 -10.81 4.02 -4.82
N ILE A 81 -10.37 2.99 -4.09
CA ILE A 81 -9.12 2.28 -4.38
C ILE A 81 -9.20 1.63 -5.78
N ALA A 82 -10.32 1.00 -6.12
CA ALA A 82 -10.52 0.39 -7.43
C ALA A 82 -10.39 1.40 -8.56
N MET A 83 -11.01 2.58 -8.44
CA MET A 83 -10.89 3.65 -9.44
C MET A 83 -9.44 4.16 -9.57
N LEU A 84 -8.73 4.32 -8.44
CA LEU A 84 -7.34 4.77 -8.43
C LEU A 84 -6.40 3.74 -9.08
N VAL A 85 -6.56 2.46 -8.77
CA VAL A 85 -5.72 1.41 -9.37
C VAL A 85 -6.00 1.27 -10.86
N GLN A 86 -7.26 1.40 -11.29
CA GLN A 86 -7.60 1.40 -12.71
C GLN A 86 -6.91 2.54 -13.45
N PHE A 87 -6.82 3.72 -12.83
CA PHE A 87 -6.06 4.84 -13.37
C PHE A 87 -4.56 4.51 -13.46
N VAL A 88 -3.99 3.92 -12.42
CA VAL A 88 -2.57 3.52 -12.40
C VAL A 88 -2.28 2.43 -13.44
N GLU A 89 -3.20 1.51 -13.70
CA GLU A 89 -3.06 0.51 -14.76
C GLU A 89 -2.87 1.15 -16.14
N MET A 90 -3.71 2.14 -16.46
CA MET A 90 -3.62 2.87 -17.73
C MET A 90 -2.29 3.65 -17.85
N VAL A 91 -1.80 4.21 -16.74
CA VAL A 91 -0.50 4.90 -16.67
C VAL A 91 0.64 3.90 -16.88
N LEU A 92 0.66 2.77 -16.16
CA LEU A 92 1.72 1.76 -16.28
C LEU A 92 1.82 1.19 -17.69
N LYS A 93 0.68 0.92 -18.34
CA LYS A 93 0.62 0.41 -19.71
C LYS A 93 1.27 1.37 -20.72
N LYS A 94 1.23 2.69 -20.44
CA LYS A 94 1.76 3.72 -21.35
C LYS A 94 3.21 4.09 -21.06
N PHE A 95 3.61 4.16 -19.79
CA PHE A 95 4.96 4.60 -19.41
C PHE A 95 5.97 3.45 -19.30
N MET A 96 5.54 2.24 -18.91
CA MET A 96 6.45 1.12 -18.59
C MET A 96 5.90 -0.24 -19.11
N PRO A 97 5.96 -0.51 -20.42
CA PRO A 97 5.41 -1.74 -21.00
C PRO A 97 6.12 -3.01 -20.48
N ALA A 98 7.41 -2.94 -20.14
CA ALA A 98 8.16 -4.05 -19.57
C ALA A 98 7.62 -4.50 -18.20
N LEU A 99 7.26 -3.54 -17.33
CA LEU A 99 6.68 -3.84 -16.02
C LEU A 99 5.24 -4.35 -16.16
N TYR A 100 4.47 -3.83 -17.13
CA TYR A 100 3.12 -4.31 -17.41
C TYR A 100 3.10 -5.77 -17.89
N GLN A 101 4.06 -6.19 -18.71
CA GLN A 101 4.16 -7.60 -19.13
C GLN A 101 4.50 -8.55 -17.97
N ALA A 102 5.33 -8.11 -17.03
CA ALA A 102 5.69 -8.92 -15.85
C ALA A 102 4.61 -8.93 -14.76
N LEU A 103 3.89 -7.81 -14.62
CA LEU A 103 3.00 -7.55 -13.48
C LEU A 103 1.50 -7.53 -13.84
N GLY A 104 1.13 -7.65 -15.13
CA GLY A 104 -0.23 -7.44 -15.62
C GLY A 104 -1.32 -8.25 -14.90
N ILE A 105 -1.02 -9.49 -14.51
CA ILE A 105 -1.95 -10.36 -13.77
C ILE A 105 -2.04 -9.96 -12.28
N TYR A 106 -1.01 -9.29 -11.76
CA TYR A 106 -0.89 -8.87 -10.37
C TYR A 106 -1.37 -7.44 -10.11
N LEU A 107 -1.70 -6.65 -11.14
CA LEU A 107 -2.28 -5.30 -10.98
C LEU A 107 -3.63 -5.32 -10.24
N PRO A 108 -4.58 -6.23 -10.55
CA PRO A 108 -5.80 -6.40 -9.75
C PRO A 108 -5.55 -6.85 -8.30
N LEU A 109 -4.35 -7.38 -8.00
CA LEU A 109 -3.95 -7.74 -6.64
C LEU A 109 -3.64 -6.52 -5.77
N ILE A 110 -3.49 -5.33 -6.36
CA ILE A 110 -3.30 -4.06 -5.65
C ILE A 110 -4.63 -3.59 -5.04
N THR A 111 -5.76 -3.71 -5.76
CA THR A 111 -7.08 -3.27 -5.25
C THR A 111 -7.57 -4.13 -4.11
N THR A 112 -7.26 -5.42 -4.15
CA THR A 112 -7.61 -6.41 -3.13
C THR A 112 -6.52 -6.59 -2.08
N ASN A 113 -5.52 -5.70 -2.05
CA ASN A 113 -4.46 -5.76 -1.06
C ASN A 113 -4.99 -5.35 0.32
N CYS A 114 -5.00 -6.30 1.26
CA CYS A 114 -5.42 -6.08 2.63
C CYS A 114 -4.64 -4.95 3.32
N ALA A 115 -3.37 -4.74 2.95
CA ALA A 115 -2.57 -3.63 3.50
C ALA A 115 -3.15 -2.26 3.09
N VAL A 116 -3.65 -2.12 1.86
CA VAL A 116 -4.19 -0.85 1.36
C VAL A 116 -5.50 -0.51 2.06
N LEU A 117 -6.41 -1.50 2.14
CA LEU A 117 -7.69 -1.34 2.82
C LEU A 117 -7.52 -1.15 4.34
N GLY A 118 -6.64 -1.92 4.96
CA GLY A 118 -6.38 -1.87 6.40
C GLY A 118 -5.83 -0.52 6.85
N VAL A 119 -4.91 0.08 6.09
CA VAL A 119 -4.38 1.42 6.37
C VAL A 119 -5.46 2.48 6.23
N ALA A 120 -6.30 2.40 5.19
CA ALA A 120 -7.40 3.35 5.00
C ALA A 120 -8.40 3.30 6.16
N ILE A 121 -8.79 2.11 6.60
CA ILE A 121 -9.70 1.94 7.74
C ILE A 121 -9.03 2.38 9.05
N ASN A 122 -7.78 2.00 9.30
CA ASN A 122 -7.06 2.36 10.53
C ASN A 122 -6.86 3.89 10.66
N ASN A 123 -6.56 4.58 9.56
CA ASN A 123 -6.44 6.04 9.54
C ASN A 123 -7.75 6.74 9.92
N VAL A 124 -8.88 6.14 9.56
CA VAL A 124 -10.21 6.65 9.83
C VAL A 124 -10.64 6.34 11.27
N SER A 125 -10.45 5.09 11.72
CA SER A 125 -10.76 4.65 13.10
C SER A 125 -9.89 5.34 14.16
N ALA A 126 -8.69 5.79 13.80
CA ALA A 126 -7.81 6.54 14.70
C ALA A 126 -8.32 7.95 15.04
N GLY A 127 -9.39 8.44 14.39
CA GLY A 127 -10.16 9.60 14.84
C GLY A 127 -9.34 10.87 15.06
N PHE A 128 -8.46 11.24 14.13
CA PHE A 128 -7.65 12.45 14.31
C PHE A 128 -8.49 13.72 14.20
N LYS A 129 -8.80 14.31 15.35
CA LYS A 129 -9.51 15.60 15.48
C LYS A 129 -8.67 16.81 15.04
N ASP A 130 -7.35 16.67 14.90
CA ASP A 130 -6.43 17.71 14.42
C ASP A 130 -5.51 17.19 13.31
N HIS A 131 -5.41 17.93 12.20
CA HIS A 131 -4.56 17.62 11.01
C HIS A 131 -4.76 16.22 10.38
N PHE A 132 -6.01 15.78 10.28
CA PHE A 132 -6.43 14.47 9.76
C PHE A 132 -5.79 14.09 8.41
N VAL A 133 -5.83 15.00 7.43
CA VAL A 133 -5.38 14.72 6.06
C VAL A 133 -3.87 14.56 5.95
N LEU A 134 -3.10 15.45 6.60
CA LEU A 134 -1.63 15.39 6.59
C LEU A 134 -1.13 14.15 7.33
N LYS A 135 -1.71 13.84 8.48
CA LYS A 135 -1.34 12.68 9.28
C LYS A 135 -1.67 11.37 8.57
N SER A 136 -2.86 11.27 7.95
CA SER A 136 -3.26 10.10 7.14
C SER A 136 -2.32 9.86 5.96
N THR A 137 -1.96 10.93 5.23
CA THR A 137 -1.08 10.82 4.06
C THR A 137 0.34 10.39 4.47
N VAL A 138 0.87 10.95 5.56
CA VAL A 138 2.17 10.57 6.12
C VAL A 138 2.15 9.10 6.56
N THR A 139 1.15 8.67 7.33
CA THR A 139 1.01 7.26 7.74
C THR A 139 0.95 6.33 6.52
N GLY A 140 0.12 6.65 5.53
CA GLY A 140 0.00 5.86 4.31
C GLY A 140 1.32 5.74 3.53
N LEU A 141 2.07 6.83 3.42
CA LEU A 141 3.37 6.86 2.74
C LEU A 141 4.42 6.02 3.48
N PHE A 142 4.56 6.19 4.80
CA PHE A 142 5.54 5.44 5.59
C PHE A 142 5.21 3.94 5.68
N THR A 143 3.93 3.58 5.75
CA THR A 143 3.52 2.17 5.69
C THR A 143 3.81 1.54 4.33
N ALA A 144 3.62 2.28 3.22
CA ALA A 144 3.92 1.76 1.90
C ALA A 144 5.43 1.58 1.66
N ILE A 145 6.24 2.49 2.20
CA ILE A 145 7.70 2.34 2.19
C ILE A 145 8.11 1.10 2.99
N GLY A 146 7.51 0.88 4.17
CA GLY A 146 7.73 -0.35 4.95
C GLY A 146 7.40 -1.63 4.19
N PHE A 147 6.27 -1.64 3.47
CA PHE A 147 5.90 -2.75 2.57
C PHE A 147 6.94 -2.96 1.46
N THR A 148 7.40 -1.87 0.84
CA THR A 148 8.38 -1.91 -0.25
C THR A 148 9.73 -2.46 0.22
N ILE A 149 10.20 -2.02 1.38
CA ILE A 149 11.43 -2.54 1.98
C ILE A 149 11.29 -4.04 2.27
N ALA A 150 10.16 -4.46 2.84
CA ALA A 150 9.92 -5.86 3.18
C ALA A 150 9.91 -6.77 1.92
N ILE A 151 9.22 -6.37 0.85
CA ILE A 151 9.12 -7.21 -0.37
C ILE A 151 10.46 -7.27 -1.12
N VAL A 152 11.23 -6.18 -1.15
CA VAL A 152 12.57 -6.14 -1.76
C VAL A 152 13.55 -7.02 -0.99
N LEU A 153 13.51 -6.98 0.35
CA LEU A 153 14.37 -7.81 1.19
C LEU A 153 14.05 -9.30 1.00
N MET A 154 12.77 -9.66 0.94
CA MET A 154 12.34 -11.03 0.66
C MET A 154 12.74 -11.50 -0.75
N ALA A 155 12.59 -10.63 -1.74
CA ALA A 155 13.01 -10.93 -3.11
C ALA A 155 14.53 -11.13 -3.20
N GLY A 156 15.31 -10.29 -2.52
CA GLY A 156 16.76 -10.44 -2.43
C GLY A 156 17.16 -11.79 -1.84
N ILE A 157 16.54 -12.22 -0.73
CA ILE A 157 16.82 -13.55 -0.14
C ILE A 157 16.46 -14.68 -1.13
N ARG A 158 15.28 -14.61 -1.76
CA ARG A 158 14.83 -15.65 -2.70
C ARG A 158 15.71 -15.74 -3.93
N GLU A 159 16.10 -14.60 -4.50
CA GLU A 159 16.95 -14.55 -5.70
C GLU A 159 18.34 -15.11 -5.39
N ASN A 160 18.95 -14.77 -4.23
CA ASN A 160 20.22 -15.35 -3.79
C ASN A 160 20.15 -16.88 -3.56
N ILE A 161 19.04 -17.40 -3.03
CA ILE A 161 18.87 -18.85 -2.83
C ILE A 161 18.77 -19.57 -4.18
N ILE A 162 18.05 -19.00 -5.14
CA ILE A 162 17.87 -19.59 -6.48
C ILE A 162 19.19 -19.57 -7.26
N GLU A 163 19.90 -18.43 -7.26
CA GLU A 163 21.22 -18.31 -7.89
C GLU A 163 22.28 -19.20 -7.21
N GLY A 164 22.15 -19.42 -5.89
CA GLY A 164 23.00 -20.35 -5.15
C GLY A 164 22.72 -21.82 -5.47
N ASN A 165 21.46 -22.17 -5.80
CA ASN A 165 21.06 -23.52 -6.18
C ASN A 165 21.45 -23.88 -7.62
N ASP A 166 21.52 -22.91 -8.54
CA ASP A 166 21.98 -23.12 -9.92
C ASP A 166 23.51 -23.33 -10.05
N ARG A 167 24.28 -23.24 -8.95
CA ARG A 167 25.73 -23.50 -8.91
C ARG A 167 26.11 -24.90 -8.40
N ILE A 168 25.14 -25.80 -8.21
CA ILE A 168 25.31 -27.18 -7.75
C ILE A 168 24.78 -28.13 -8.83
#